data_AF-B1XKT7-F1
#
_entry.id   AF-B1XKT7-F1
#
_cell.length_a   1.000
_cell.length_b   1.000
_cell.length_c   1.000
_cell.angle_alpha   90.00
_cell.angle_beta   90.00
_cell.angle_gamma   90.00
#
_symmetry.space_group_name_H-M   'P 1'
#
loop_
_entity.id
_entity.type
_entity.pdbx_description
1 polymer ?
#
loop_
_entity_poly.entity_id
_entity_poly.type
_entity_poly.pdbx_seq_one_letter_code
_entity_poly.pdbx_strand_id
1 'polypeptide(L)'
;MSQTYTFHTLDVFTEQIFGGNPLAVFPQAQGLSSHQMQAIAKELNLSETVFVFPTKDPDTDFQLRIFTPAAEIPFAGHPTVGTAYLLAHLGYLPANCQLVRFQEEVGIVPVSIYWEQDQVRTTALSAAQLPQFIERSQSIDYASLVNLQAHDLHPVLKPAVISCGLPFLYLPLKDLDALSRCSLNRTFWEKECQHQLAAHIYPFVVTEDNQIYARMFAPGLGIAEDPATGSAATSLAGYLHRYLPSQATLQTWQIYQGIQMGRPSQLMLTMQQQKGELTEIAVGGSSVLVSVGHINVPTF
;
A
#
# COMPACT_ATOMS: atom_id res chain seq x y z
N MET A 1 -4.62 31.63 -20.13
CA MET A 1 -5.97 31.28 -19.62
C MET A 1 -5.78 30.21 -18.54
N SER A 2 -6.76 29.93 -17.69
CA SER A 2 -6.67 28.80 -16.75
C SER A 2 -7.83 27.85 -17.00
N GLN A 3 -7.56 26.56 -16.95
CA GLN A 3 -8.58 25.52 -17.01
C GLN A 3 -8.81 24.96 -15.61
N THR A 4 -10.07 24.76 -15.23
CA THR A 4 -10.45 24.24 -13.93
C THR A 4 -10.59 22.72 -14.00
N TYR A 5 -10.00 22.01 -13.04
CA TYR A 5 -10.10 20.55 -12.91
C TYR A 5 -10.69 20.20 -11.55
N THR A 6 -11.61 19.23 -11.52
CA THR A 6 -12.15 18.66 -10.28
C THR A 6 -11.22 17.56 -9.78
N PHE A 7 -10.96 17.55 -8.48
CA PHE A 7 -10.26 16.46 -7.81
C PHE A 7 -11.02 16.02 -6.57
N HIS A 8 -10.78 14.78 -6.17
CA HIS A 8 -11.31 14.19 -4.96
C HIS A 8 -10.14 13.78 -4.06
N THR A 9 -10.26 14.04 -2.76
CA THR A 9 -9.36 13.43 -1.78
C THR A 9 -10.05 12.26 -1.10
N LEU A 10 -9.28 11.20 -0.87
CA LEU A 10 -9.72 9.99 -0.20
C LEU A 10 -8.73 9.64 0.90
N ASP A 11 -9.21 8.88 1.87
CA ASP A 11 -8.35 8.09 2.74
C ASP A 11 -8.55 6.61 2.39
N VAL A 12 -7.47 5.96 1.96
CA VAL A 12 -7.46 4.56 1.50
C VAL A 12 -7.09 3.63 2.65
N PHE A 13 -7.64 2.41 2.66
CA PHE A 13 -7.51 1.43 3.74
C PHE A 13 -8.12 1.90 5.06
N THR A 14 -9.26 2.58 5.01
CA THR A 14 -10.00 3.01 6.20
C THR A 14 -11.48 3.21 5.88
N GLU A 15 -12.30 3.16 6.92
CA GLU A 15 -13.71 3.58 6.89
C GLU A 15 -13.93 4.92 7.60
N GLN A 16 -12.86 5.50 8.16
CA GLN A 16 -12.88 6.73 8.94
C GLN A 16 -12.07 7.81 8.24
N ILE A 17 -12.70 8.97 8.05
CA ILE A 17 -12.02 10.18 7.57
C ILE A 17 -10.89 10.54 8.55
N PHE A 18 -9.74 10.92 7.99
CA PHE A 18 -8.46 11.17 8.65
C PHE A 18 -7.71 9.93 9.16
N GLY A 19 -8.24 8.73 8.94
CA GLY A 19 -7.49 7.47 9.01
C GLY A 19 -6.81 7.14 7.68
N GLY A 20 -6.29 5.93 7.50
CA GLY A 20 -5.85 5.46 6.17
C GLY A 20 -4.64 6.20 5.57
N ASN A 21 -4.36 5.89 4.31
CA ASN A 21 -3.37 6.58 3.48
C ASN A 21 -4.06 7.66 2.61
N PRO A 22 -3.72 8.96 2.74
CA PRO A 22 -4.31 10.01 1.92
C PRO A 22 -4.01 9.85 0.43
N LEU A 23 -4.99 10.14 -0.41
CA LEU A 23 -4.87 10.09 -1.85
C LEU A 23 -5.62 11.26 -2.49
N ALA A 24 -5.04 11.88 -3.51
CA ALA A 24 -5.76 12.77 -4.41
C ALA A 24 -5.96 12.09 -5.77
N VAL A 25 -7.16 12.20 -6.34
CA VAL A 25 -7.49 11.65 -7.66
C VAL A 25 -8.20 12.69 -8.51
N PHE A 26 -7.72 12.84 -9.73
CA PHE A 26 -8.35 13.61 -10.80
C PHE A 26 -9.04 12.62 -11.76
N PRO A 27 -10.37 12.39 -11.62
CA PRO A 27 -11.08 11.38 -12.41
C PRO A 27 -11.17 11.73 -13.91
N GLN A 28 -10.89 12.98 -14.27
CA GLN A 28 -10.85 13.45 -15.66
C GLN A 28 -9.65 14.41 -15.83
N ALA A 29 -8.51 13.87 -16.26
CA ALA A 29 -7.25 14.61 -16.36
C ALA A 29 -6.86 15.02 -17.80
N GLN A 30 -7.73 14.79 -18.78
CA GLN A 30 -7.47 15.09 -20.19
C GLN A 30 -7.12 16.58 -20.38
N GLY A 31 -6.05 16.85 -21.12
CA GLY A 31 -5.54 18.21 -21.35
C GLY A 31 -4.42 18.64 -20.40
N LEU A 32 -4.18 17.91 -19.30
CA LEU A 32 -3.01 18.14 -18.45
C LEU A 32 -1.74 17.58 -19.09
N SER A 33 -0.71 18.41 -19.15
CA SER A 33 0.67 18.00 -19.45
C SER A 33 1.33 17.33 -18.23
N SER A 34 2.38 16.55 -18.47
CA SER A 34 3.19 15.96 -17.38
C SER A 34 3.75 17.01 -16.41
N HIS A 35 4.15 18.17 -16.93
CA HIS A 35 4.64 19.28 -16.10
C HIS A 35 3.54 19.83 -15.18
N GLN A 36 2.31 20.00 -15.69
CA GLN A 36 1.18 20.44 -14.86
C GLN A 36 0.80 19.38 -13.83
N MET A 37 0.75 18.11 -14.19
CA MET A 37 0.47 17.02 -13.24
C MET A 37 1.49 16.98 -12.10
N GLN A 38 2.79 17.10 -12.42
CA GLN A 38 3.83 17.17 -11.41
C GLN A 38 3.70 18.41 -10.51
N ALA A 39 3.38 19.57 -11.09
CA ALA A 39 3.17 20.79 -10.32
C ALA A 39 1.96 20.68 -9.37
N ILE A 40 0.87 20.05 -9.83
CA ILE A 40 -0.31 19.77 -9.02
C ILE A 40 0.02 18.80 -7.87
N ALA A 41 0.70 17.69 -8.16
CA ALA A 41 1.09 16.72 -7.14
C ALA A 41 1.97 17.35 -6.06
N LYS A 42 2.87 18.25 -6.47
CA LYS A 42 3.71 19.04 -5.55
C LYS A 42 2.90 20.04 -4.72
N GLU A 43 1.91 20.71 -5.31
CA GLU A 43 1.05 21.67 -4.61
C GLU A 43 0.15 20.98 -3.57
N LEU A 44 -0.41 19.82 -3.91
CA LEU A 44 -1.26 19.03 -3.00
C LEU A 44 -0.44 18.37 -1.88
N ASN A 45 0.83 18.03 -2.15
CA ASN A 45 1.79 17.50 -1.19
C ASN A 45 1.27 16.30 -0.36
N LEU A 46 0.47 15.45 -1.00
CA LEU A 46 0.16 14.11 -0.51
C LEU A 46 1.25 13.13 -0.96
N SER A 47 1.24 11.90 -0.45
CA SER A 47 2.21 10.87 -0.86
C SER A 47 2.13 10.63 -2.36
N GLU A 48 0.91 10.54 -2.90
CA GLU A 48 0.65 10.39 -4.33
C GLU A 48 -0.62 11.13 -4.78
N THR A 49 -0.62 11.50 -6.06
CA THR A 49 -1.76 12.04 -6.80
C THR A 49 -1.95 11.25 -8.08
N VAL A 50 -3.19 10.83 -8.36
CA VAL A 50 -3.55 10.02 -9.53
C VAL A 50 -4.31 10.86 -10.53
N PHE A 51 -3.95 10.71 -11.79
CA PHE A 51 -4.62 11.34 -12.93
C PHE A 51 -5.21 10.25 -13.82
N VAL A 52 -6.53 10.28 -13.99
CA VAL A 52 -7.29 9.28 -14.74
C VAL A 52 -7.56 9.80 -16.15
N PHE A 53 -7.30 8.94 -17.14
CA PHE A 53 -7.51 9.20 -18.55
C PHE A 53 -8.36 8.08 -19.17
N PRO A 54 -9.14 8.38 -20.23
CA PRO A 54 -9.68 7.36 -21.10
C PRO A 54 -8.52 6.58 -21.73
N THR A 55 -8.66 5.27 -21.81
CA THR A 55 -7.69 4.42 -22.49
C THR A 55 -8.05 4.24 -23.97
N LYS A 56 -7.04 3.92 -24.78
CA LYS A 56 -7.20 3.48 -26.18
C LYS A 56 -7.05 1.97 -26.33
N ASP A 57 -6.57 1.30 -25.29
CA ASP A 57 -6.36 -0.14 -25.27
C ASP A 57 -7.69 -0.82 -24.93
N PRO A 58 -8.23 -1.68 -25.81
CA PRO A 58 -9.51 -2.37 -25.58
C PRO A 58 -9.50 -3.33 -24.40
N ASP A 59 -8.32 -3.72 -23.89
CA ASP A 59 -8.18 -4.63 -22.74
C ASP A 59 -8.16 -3.88 -21.39
N THR A 60 -8.30 -2.56 -21.41
CA THR A 60 -8.30 -1.72 -20.20
C THR A 60 -9.53 -0.80 -20.17
N ASP A 61 -9.91 -0.34 -18.98
CA ASP A 61 -11.04 0.55 -18.77
C ASP A 61 -10.58 2.02 -18.68
N PHE A 62 -9.45 2.27 -18.01
CA PHE A 62 -8.84 3.60 -17.88
C PHE A 62 -7.32 3.51 -17.91
N GLN A 63 -6.66 4.63 -18.22
CA GLN A 63 -5.23 4.80 -18.01
C GLN A 63 -5.01 5.64 -16.75
N LEU A 64 -4.08 5.21 -15.89
CA LEU A 64 -3.65 5.97 -14.72
C LEU A 64 -2.24 6.50 -14.90
N ARG A 65 -2.00 7.70 -14.39
CA ARG A 65 -0.66 8.25 -14.17
C ARG A 65 -0.55 8.68 -12.71
N ILE A 66 0.52 8.27 -12.05
CA ILE A 66 0.67 8.41 -10.60
C ILE A 66 1.90 9.27 -10.31
N PHE A 67 1.71 10.35 -9.56
CA PHE A 67 2.76 11.30 -9.25
C PHE A 67 2.94 11.42 -7.74
N THR A 68 4.17 11.29 -7.28
CA THR A 68 4.60 11.82 -5.99
C THR A 68 4.86 13.32 -6.10
N PRO A 69 5.09 14.06 -5.00
CA PRO A 69 5.52 15.45 -5.07
C PRO A 69 6.86 15.66 -5.81
N ALA A 70 7.67 14.61 -5.97
CA ALA A 70 9.00 14.68 -6.57
C ALA A 70 9.04 14.22 -8.04
N ALA A 71 8.31 13.17 -8.38
CA ALA A 71 8.37 12.51 -9.69
C ALA A 71 7.11 11.68 -9.98
N GLU A 72 6.90 11.39 -11.26
CA GLU A 72 6.03 10.31 -11.71
C GLU A 72 6.61 8.95 -11.29
N ILE A 73 5.73 8.02 -10.90
CA ILE A 73 6.10 6.66 -10.55
C ILE A 73 5.28 5.66 -11.40
N PRO A 74 5.87 4.50 -11.75
CA PRO A 74 5.26 3.60 -12.72
C PRO A 74 4.04 2.85 -12.17
N PHE A 75 3.93 2.73 -10.85
CA PHE A 75 2.88 2.02 -10.13
C PHE A 75 2.94 2.36 -8.63
N ALA A 76 1.78 2.41 -7.99
CA ALA A 76 1.66 2.32 -6.53
C ALA A 76 0.33 1.67 -6.14
N GLY A 77 0.35 0.81 -5.11
CA GLY A 77 -0.80 -0.01 -4.75
C GLY A 77 -2.00 0.77 -4.18
N HIS A 78 -1.79 1.58 -3.13
CA HIS A 78 -2.90 2.33 -2.51
C HIS A 78 -3.54 3.36 -3.47
N PRO A 79 -2.77 4.08 -4.33
CA PRO A 79 -3.36 4.99 -5.30
C PRO A 79 -4.27 4.26 -6.30
N THR A 80 -3.87 3.08 -6.76
CA THR A 80 -4.67 2.26 -7.69
C THR A 80 -5.92 1.68 -7.01
N VAL A 81 -5.81 1.16 -5.78
CA VAL A 81 -6.96 0.67 -4.97
C VAL A 81 -7.96 1.80 -4.70
N GLY A 82 -7.49 2.96 -4.25
CA GLY A 82 -8.34 4.12 -3.96
C GLY A 82 -8.99 4.72 -5.21
N THR A 83 -8.29 4.70 -6.35
CA THR A 83 -8.84 5.16 -7.63
C THR A 83 -9.96 4.25 -8.12
N ALA A 84 -9.80 2.91 -8.04
CA ALA A 84 -10.89 1.98 -8.36
C ALA A 84 -12.14 2.24 -7.50
N TYR A 85 -11.94 2.45 -6.19
CA TYR A 85 -13.02 2.79 -5.27
C TYR A 85 -13.73 4.07 -5.71
N LEU A 86 -12.97 5.13 -5.99
CA LEU A 86 -13.54 6.42 -6.39
C LEU A 86 -14.35 6.31 -7.70
N LEU A 87 -13.80 5.65 -8.72
CA LEU A 87 -14.47 5.53 -10.01
C LEU A 87 -15.76 4.71 -9.89
N ALA A 88 -15.76 3.64 -9.09
CA ALA A 88 -16.98 2.90 -8.75
C ALA A 88 -18.00 3.78 -8.02
N HIS A 89 -17.55 4.49 -6.98
CA HIS A 89 -18.37 5.35 -6.13
C HIS A 89 -19.05 6.50 -6.90
N LEU A 90 -18.33 7.11 -7.86
CA LEU A 90 -18.83 8.20 -8.68
C LEU A 90 -19.65 7.72 -9.89
N GLY A 91 -19.80 6.42 -10.10
CA GLY A 91 -20.57 5.85 -11.21
C GLY A 91 -19.87 5.96 -12.57
N TYR A 92 -18.53 6.05 -12.61
CA TYR A 92 -17.77 5.94 -13.86
C TYR A 92 -17.69 4.51 -14.38
N LEU A 93 -17.99 3.53 -13.52
CA LEU A 93 -18.00 2.11 -13.86
C LEU A 93 -19.44 1.59 -14.00
N PRO A 94 -19.68 0.53 -14.77
CA PRO A 94 -20.97 -0.15 -14.79
C PRO A 94 -21.40 -0.58 -13.39
N ALA A 95 -22.70 -0.50 -13.11
CA ALA A 95 -23.26 -0.90 -11.82
C ALA A 95 -22.86 -2.34 -11.47
N ASN A 96 -22.42 -2.55 -10.22
CA ASN A 96 -22.01 -3.85 -9.69
C ASN A 96 -20.89 -4.57 -10.49
N CYS A 97 -20.06 -3.82 -11.24
CA CYS A 97 -18.87 -4.39 -11.88
C CYS A 97 -17.91 -4.96 -10.84
N GLN A 98 -17.38 -6.16 -11.07
CA GLN A 98 -16.52 -6.83 -10.09
C GLN A 98 -15.03 -6.58 -10.32
N LEU A 99 -14.69 -5.90 -11.42
CA LEU A 99 -13.33 -5.75 -11.90
C LEU A 99 -13.21 -4.48 -12.73
N VAL A 100 -12.15 -3.73 -12.49
CA VAL A 100 -11.66 -2.65 -13.36
C VAL A 100 -10.20 -2.93 -13.71
N ARG A 101 -9.82 -2.67 -14.96
CA ARG A 101 -8.47 -2.84 -15.47
C ARG A 101 -7.87 -1.49 -15.80
N PHE A 102 -6.75 -1.17 -15.16
CA PHE A 102 -6.02 0.05 -15.42
C PHE A 102 -4.81 -0.19 -16.30
N GLN A 103 -4.60 0.67 -17.29
CA GLN A 103 -3.31 0.81 -17.95
C GLN A 103 -2.41 1.70 -17.08
N GLU A 104 -1.35 1.12 -16.54
CA GLU A 104 -0.27 1.82 -15.82
C GLU A 104 1.06 1.62 -16.56
N GLU A 105 2.17 2.23 -16.11
CA GLU A 105 3.47 2.04 -16.79
C GLU A 105 3.99 0.60 -16.64
N VAL A 106 3.59 -0.08 -15.56
CA VAL A 106 3.88 -1.51 -15.33
C VAL A 106 3.03 -2.46 -16.18
N GLY A 107 2.08 -1.95 -16.96
CA GLY A 107 1.17 -2.73 -17.80
C GLY A 107 -0.28 -2.70 -17.29
N ILE A 108 -1.03 -3.76 -17.61
CA ILE A 108 -2.44 -3.89 -17.20
C ILE A 108 -2.52 -4.32 -15.73
N VAL A 109 -3.20 -3.52 -14.92
CA VAL A 109 -3.38 -3.74 -13.49
C VAL A 109 -4.86 -4.00 -13.18
N PRO A 110 -5.26 -5.25 -12.89
CA PRO A 110 -6.63 -5.59 -12.50
C PRO A 110 -6.90 -5.27 -11.03
N VAL A 111 -8.01 -4.58 -10.76
CA VAL A 111 -8.50 -4.30 -9.40
C VAL A 111 -9.89 -4.90 -9.21
N SER A 112 -10.02 -5.80 -8.24
CA SER A 112 -11.31 -6.38 -7.86
C SER A 112 -12.13 -5.37 -7.06
N ILE A 113 -13.44 -5.34 -7.29
CA ILE A 113 -14.38 -4.44 -6.63
C ILE A 113 -15.46 -5.28 -5.95
N TYR A 114 -15.66 -5.04 -4.66
CA TYR A 114 -16.65 -5.73 -3.84
C TYR A 114 -17.75 -4.76 -3.43
N TRP A 115 -18.99 -5.17 -3.64
CA TRP A 115 -20.19 -4.35 -3.42
C TRP A 115 -21.01 -4.91 -2.27
N GLU A 116 -21.65 -4.02 -1.51
CA GLU A 116 -22.61 -4.34 -0.48
C GLU A 116 -23.78 -3.35 -0.60
N GLN A 117 -25.01 -3.84 -0.74
CA GLN A 117 -26.21 -3.00 -0.88
C GLN A 117 -26.09 -1.93 -1.98
N ASP A 118 -25.57 -2.31 -3.15
CA ASP A 118 -25.29 -1.43 -4.31
C ASP A 118 -24.29 -0.29 -4.04
N GLN A 119 -23.52 -0.38 -2.95
CA GLN A 119 -22.42 0.52 -2.64
C GLN A 119 -21.09 -0.22 -2.70
N VAL A 120 -20.06 0.43 -3.25
CA VAL A 120 -18.71 -0.12 -3.22
C VAL A 120 -18.22 -0.19 -1.77
N ARG A 121 -17.80 -1.37 -1.33
CA ARG A 121 -17.39 -1.64 0.06
C ARG A 121 -15.88 -1.69 0.19
N THR A 122 -15.21 -2.47 -0.66
CA THR A 122 -13.76 -2.60 -0.70
C THR A 122 -13.28 -2.78 -2.13
N THR A 123 -12.01 -2.45 -2.36
CA THR A 123 -11.29 -2.76 -3.59
C THR A 123 -9.98 -3.47 -3.25
N ALA A 124 -9.52 -4.35 -4.14
CA ALA A 124 -8.32 -5.15 -3.90
C ALA A 124 -7.48 -5.36 -5.15
N LEU A 125 -6.16 -5.29 -4.98
CA LEU A 125 -5.16 -5.60 -5.99
C LEU A 125 -4.63 -7.00 -5.80
N SER A 126 -4.54 -7.76 -6.89
CA SER A 126 -3.81 -9.03 -6.91
C SER A 126 -2.32 -8.79 -7.11
N ALA A 127 -1.48 -9.57 -6.41
CA ALA A 127 -0.04 -9.51 -6.58
C ALA A 127 0.35 -9.97 -7.99
N ALA A 128 1.15 -9.16 -8.70
CA ALA A 128 1.69 -9.53 -10.01
C ALA A 128 2.73 -10.66 -9.94
N GLN A 129 3.36 -10.83 -8.77
CA GLN A 129 4.37 -11.85 -8.53
C GLN A 129 4.29 -12.38 -7.10
N LEU A 130 4.68 -13.65 -6.93
CA LEU A 130 4.72 -14.30 -5.63
C LEU A 130 5.93 -13.81 -4.78
N PRO A 131 5.84 -13.88 -3.45
CA PRO A 131 6.88 -13.45 -2.53
C PRO A 131 8.16 -14.27 -2.67
N GLN A 132 9.29 -13.59 -2.71
CA GLN A 132 10.61 -14.20 -2.77
C GLN A 132 11.41 -13.83 -1.52
N PHE A 133 11.99 -14.85 -0.88
CA PHE A 133 12.88 -14.65 0.25
C PHE A 133 14.27 -14.27 -0.25
N ILE A 134 14.84 -13.26 0.38
CA ILE A 134 16.18 -12.76 0.08
C ILE A 134 17.09 -13.15 1.25
N GLU A 135 18.11 -13.94 0.96
CA GLU A 135 19.13 -14.27 1.95
C GLU A 135 19.99 -13.04 2.28
N ARG A 136 20.30 -12.88 3.56
CA ARG A 136 21.25 -11.87 4.01
C ARG A 136 22.54 -12.55 4.43
N SER A 137 23.65 -11.99 3.96
CA SER A 137 25.00 -12.45 4.32
C SER A 137 25.46 -11.93 5.69
N GLN A 138 24.83 -10.88 6.24
CA GLN A 138 25.26 -10.21 7.47
C GLN A 138 24.15 -10.21 8.51
N SER A 139 24.52 -10.61 9.73
CA SER A 139 23.68 -10.47 10.92
C SER A 139 23.65 -9.01 11.35
N ILE A 140 22.47 -8.50 11.71
CA ILE A 140 22.32 -7.18 12.32
C ILE A 140 21.64 -7.31 13.68
N ASP A 141 21.93 -6.36 14.57
CA ASP A 141 21.18 -6.21 15.81
C ASP A 141 19.81 -5.56 15.51
N TYR A 142 18.81 -6.42 15.31
CA TYR A 142 17.44 -6.01 15.01
C TYR A 142 16.79 -5.21 16.14
N ALA A 143 17.14 -5.45 17.40
CA ALA A 143 16.57 -4.71 18.53
C ALA A 143 17.09 -3.27 18.51
N SER A 144 18.41 -3.10 18.35
CA SER A 144 19.04 -1.78 18.20
C SER A 144 18.52 -1.02 16.99
N LEU A 145 18.24 -1.71 15.87
CA LEU A 145 17.69 -1.10 14.66
C LEU A 145 16.35 -0.37 14.91
N VAL A 146 15.52 -0.87 15.83
CA VAL A 146 14.21 -0.29 16.15
C VAL A 146 14.11 0.29 17.57
N ASN A 147 15.26 0.62 18.18
CA ASN A 147 15.36 1.17 19.54
C ASN A 147 14.65 0.34 20.61
N LEU A 148 14.72 -0.98 20.49
CA LEU A 148 14.14 -1.93 21.43
C LEU A 148 15.23 -2.76 22.13
N GLN A 149 14.82 -3.57 23.10
CA GLN A 149 15.66 -4.57 23.75
C GLN A 149 15.45 -5.95 23.10
N ALA A 150 16.43 -6.85 23.24
CA ALA A 150 16.34 -8.19 22.66
C ALA A 150 15.09 -8.99 23.14
N HIS A 151 14.61 -8.73 24.36
CA HIS A 151 13.40 -9.36 24.90
C HIS A 151 12.08 -8.83 24.33
N ASP A 152 12.13 -7.72 23.60
CA ASP A 152 10.98 -7.16 22.88
C ASP A 152 10.77 -7.83 21.51
N LEU A 153 11.78 -8.56 21.01
CA LEU A 153 11.66 -9.34 19.79
C LEU A 153 10.85 -10.62 20.04
N HIS A 154 10.17 -11.11 19.01
CA HIS A 154 9.39 -12.33 19.13
C HIS A 154 10.30 -13.54 19.49
N PRO A 155 9.93 -14.38 20.48
CA PRO A 155 10.82 -15.43 20.98
C PRO A 155 11.09 -16.54 19.95
N VAL A 156 10.10 -16.87 19.12
CA VAL A 156 10.15 -17.98 18.16
C VAL A 156 10.36 -17.51 16.72
N LEU A 157 9.41 -16.74 16.17
CA LEU A 157 9.47 -16.15 14.83
C LEU A 157 10.75 -15.33 14.62
N LYS A 158 11.38 -15.47 13.44
CA LYS A 158 12.67 -14.84 13.11
C LYS A 158 12.54 -13.78 12.04
N PRO A 159 13.37 -12.72 12.05
CA PRO A 159 13.35 -11.72 10.99
C PRO A 159 13.68 -12.33 9.62
N ALA A 160 13.04 -11.83 8.57
CA ALA A 160 13.28 -12.28 7.21
C ALA A 160 13.12 -11.12 6.21
N VAL A 161 13.86 -11.18 5.10
CA VAL A 161 13.70 -10.23 3.99
C VAL A 161 12.88 -10.90 2.91
N ILE A 162 11.79 -10.26 2.50
CA ILE A 162 10.89 -10.79 1.49
C ILE A 162 10.52 -9.67 0.52
N SER A 163 10.42 -10.02 -0.77
CA SER A 163 10.11 -9.09 -1.85
C SER A 163 8.98 -9.61 -2.73
N CYS A 164 8.09 -8.69 -3.10
CA CYS A 164 7.18 -8.81 -4.23
C CYS A 164 7.44 -7.67 -5.23
N GLY A 165 8.72 -7.37 -5.49
CA GLY A 165 9.18 -6.27 -6.34
C GLY A 165 9.95 -5.23 -5.53
N LEU A 166 9.42 -4.85 -4.35
CA LEU A 166 10.11 -4.06 -3.35
C LEU A 166 10.40 -4.92 -2.11
N PRO A 167 11.66 -5.02 -1.67
CA PRO A 167 12.00 -5.83 -0.51
C PRO A 167 11.80 -5.09 0.82
N PHE A 168 11.35 -5.85 1.83
CA PHE A 168 11.11 -5.41 3.19
C PHE A 168 11.74 -6.37 4.21
N LEU A 169 12.28 -5.82 5.31
CA LEU A 169 12.66 -6.59 6.49
C LEU A 169 11.45 -6.77 7.41
N TYR A 170 10.91 -7.98 7.46
CA TYR A 170 9.88 -8.37 8.40
C TYR A 170 10.50 -8.66 9.76
N LEU A 171 10.09 -7.91 10.77
CA LEU A 171 10.62 -7.99 12.13
C LEU A 171 9.50 -8.36 13.12
N PRO A 172 9.33 -9.64 13.47
CA PRO A 172 8.30 -10.03 14.43
C PRO A 172 8.67 -9.54 15.83
N LEU A 173 7.75 -8.84 16.47
CA LEU A 173 7.86 -8.34 17.84
C LEU A 173 7.03 -9.21 18.79
N LYS A 174 7.38 -9.14 20.08
CA LYS A 174 6.76 -9.95 21.13
C LYS A 174 5.29 -9.59 21.35
N ASP A 175 4.97 -8.30 21.43
CA ASP A 175 3.65 -7.80 21.82
C ASP A 175 3.40 -6.37 21.32
N LEU A 176 2.16 -5.91 21.50
CA LEU A 176 1.72 -4.57 21.08
C LEU A 176 2.42 -3.44 21.84
N ASP A 177 2.90 -3.69 23.06
CA ASP A 177 3.69 -2.70 23.82
C ASP A 177 5.02 -2.45 23.09
N ALA A 178 5.76 -3.50 22.75
CA ALA A 178 6.98 -3.41 21.96
C ALA A 178 6.76 -2.69 20.62
N LEU A 179 5.68 -3.01 19.91
CA LEU A 179 5.35 -2.34 18.64
C LEU A 179 5.04 -0.84 18.83
N SER A 180 4.35 -0.48 19.91
CA SER A 180 4.02 0.92 20.19
C SER A 180 5.25 1.76 20.54
N ARG A 181 6.23 1.18 21.25
CA ARG A 181 7.46 1.86 21.67
C ARG A 181 8.55 1.88 20.60
N CYS A 182 8.48 1.02 19.59
CA CYS A 182 9.53 0.90 18.60
C CYS A 182 9.72 2.22 17.82
N SER A 183 10.95 2.49 17.40
CA SER A 183 11.23 3.63 16.51
C SER A 183 12.50 3.33 15.73
N LEU A 184 12.55 3.72 14.46
CA LEU A 184 13.74 3.45 13.68
C LEU A 184 14.96 4.21 14.25
N ASN A 185 16.00 3.46 14.61
CA ASN A 185 17.30 4.04 14.91
C ASN A 185 17.98 4.44 13.60
N ARG A 186 17.81 5.71 13.22
CA ARG A 186 18.28 6.23 11.94
C ARG A 186 19.80 6.10 11.75
N THR A 187 20.58 6.40 12.79
CA THR A 187 22.05 6.27 12.72
C THR A 187 22.48 4.81 12.53
N PHE A 188 21.84 3.88 13.23
CA PHE A 188 22.09 2.45 13.02
C PHE A 188 21.67 2.02 11.61
N TRP A 189 20.50 2.46 11.14
CA TRP A 189 19.99 2.14 9.81
C TRP A 189 20.90 2.67 8.69
N GLU A 190 21.37 3.91 8.77
CA GLU A 190 22.29 4.51 7.79
C GLU A 190 23.58 3.68 7.67
N LYS A 191 24.10 3.24 8.81
CA LYS A 191 25.33 2.45 8.88
C LYS A 191 25.15 1.01 8.38
N GLU A 192 24.08 0.34 8.79
CA GLU A 192 23.94 -1.11 8.67
C GLU A 192 22.92 -1.55 7.60
N CYS A 193 22.03 -0.67 7.12
CA CYS A 193 20.87 -1.07 6.31
C CYS A 193 20.65 -0.25 5.03
N GLN A 194 21.04 1.02 4.97
CA GLN A 194 20.70 1.94 3.88
C GLN A 194 21.05 1.42 2.47
N HIS A 195 22.18 0.73 2.33
CA HIS A 195 22.65 0.20 1.05
C HIS A 195 22.32 -1.28 0.84
N GLN A 196 21.50 -1.86 1.70
CA GLN A 196 21.09 -3.26 1.61
C GLN A 196 19.72 -3.38 0.94
N LEU A 197 19.44 -4.56 0.39
CA LEU A 197 18.13 -4.93 -0.15
C LEU A 197 17.01 -4.93 0.89
N ALA A 198 17.23 -4.56 2.15
CA ALA A 198 16.23 -4.62 3.22
C ALA A 198 16.10 -3.27 3.94
N ALA A 199 16.23 -2.18 3.17
CA ALA A 199 16.23 -0.81 3.69
C ALA A 199 14.87 -0.37 4.29
N HIS A 200 13.79 -1.10 4.04
CA HIS A 200 12.45 -0.81 4.57
C HIS A 200 12.11 -1.81 5.68
N ILE A 201 11.74 -1.32 6.86
CA ILE A 201 11.59 -2.13 8.06
C ILE A 201 10.11 -2.23 8.42
N TYR A 202 9.62 -3.46 8.54
CA TYR A 202 8.22 -3.78 8.83
C TYR A 202 8.12 -4.55 10.15
N PRO A 203 8.22 -3.87 11.31
CA PRO A 203 7.95 -4.50 12.59
C PRO A 203 6.46 -4.84 12.71
N PHE A 204 6.15 -6.03 13.21
CA PHE A 204 4.78 -6.48 13.33
C PHE A 204 4.56 -7.44 14.51
N VAL A 205 3.31 -7.54 14.94
CA VAL A 205 2.82 -8.47 15.96
C VAL A 205 1.68 -9.26 15.35
N VAL A 206 1.72 -10.58 15.50
CA VAL A 206 0.63 -11.47 15.09
C VAL A 206 -0.21 -11.83 16.31
N THR A 207 -1.52 -11.81 16.15
CA THR A 207 -2.48 -12.23 17.17
C THR A 207 -3.14 -13.55 16.76
N GLU A 208 -3.85 -14.19 17.69
CA GLU A 208 -4.50 -15.49 17.45
C GLU A 208 -5.67 -15.41 16.44
N ASP A 209 -6.27 -14.23 16.24
CA ASP A 209 -7.46 -14.02 15.40
C ASP A 209 -7.15 -13.64 13.95
N ASN A 210 -6.02 -14.12 13.41
CA ASN A 210 -5.51 -13.71 12.10
C ASN A 210 -5.39 -12.18 11.92
N GLN A 211 -5.12 -11.46 13.01
CA GLN A 211 -4.85 -10.03 12.96
C GLN A 211 -3.37 -9.76 13.13
N ILE A 212 -2.89 -8.77 12.40
CA ILE A 212 -1.51 -8.30 12.44
C ILE A 212 -1.55 -6.81 12.75
N TYR A 213 -0.74 -6.39 13.71
CA TYR A 213 -0.50 -4.97 13.97
C TYR A 213 0.91 -4.66 13.51
N ALA A 214 1.08 -3.61 12.71
CA ALA A 214 2.34 -3.33 12.07
C ALA A 214 2.65 -1.83 12.00
N ARG A 215 3.91 -1.53 11.77
CA ARG A 215 4.40 -0.22 11.36
C ARG A 215 5.31 -0.40 10.14
N MET A 216 5.49 0.63 9.34
CA MET A 216 6.35 0.58 8.16
C MET A 216 7.28 1.78 8.14
N PHE A 217 8.58 1.54 8.36
CA PHE A 217 9.62 2.55 8.25
C PHE A 217 10.32 2.43 6.89
N ALA A 218 10.26 3.47 6.06
CA ALA A 218 10.87 3.47 4.72
C ALA A 218 11.75 4.70 4.43
N PRO A 219 12.77 4.99 5.26
CA PRO A 219 13.67 6.11 5.01
C PRO A 219 14.41 6.02 3.67
N GLY A 220 14.60 4.80 3.13
CA GLY A 220 15.15 4.57 1.79
C GLY A 220 14.27 5.12 0.65
N LEU A 221 12.96 5.29 0.90
CA LEU A 221 12.02 5.94 -0.01
C LEU A 221 11.85 7.44 0.28
N GLY A 222 12.65 8.01 1.20
CA GLY A 222 12.52 9.39 1.64
C GLY A 222 11.36 9.65 2.61
N ILE A 223 10.68 8.60 3.09
CA ILE A 223 9.54 8.68 4.01
C ILE A 223 9.94 8.13 5.37
N ALA A 224 9.63 8.82 6.46
CA ALA A 224 9.97 8.34 7.80
C ALA A 224 9.16 7.09 8.18
N GLU A 225 7.84 7.18 8.03
CA GLU A 225 6.88 6.12 8.30
C GLU A 225 5.68 6.27 7.36
N ASP A 226 5.09 5.15 6.91
CA ASP A 226 3.93 5.11 6.01
C ASP A 226 2.70 4.56 6.75
N PRO A 227 1.51 5.19 6.66
CA PRO A 227 0.34 4.77 7.44
C PRO A 227 -0.28 3.45 6.97
N ALA A 228 -0.15 3.10 5.68
CA ALA A 228 -0.65 1.84 5.14
C ALA A 228 0.11 1.42 3.89
N THR A 229 0.81 0.27 3.95
CA THR A 229 1.74 -0.16 2.91
C THR A 229 1.29 -1.45 2.23
N GLY A 230 0.56 -1.33 1.12
CA GLY A 230 0.06 -2.48 0.38
C GLY A 230 1.15 -3.43 -0.12
N SER A 231 2.28 -2.90 -0.59
CA SER A 231 3.41 -3.73 -1.08
C SER A 231 4.08 -4.56 0.02
N ALA A 232 4.14 -4.02 1.25
CA ALA A 232 4.57 -4.78 2.42
C ALA A 232 3.52 -5.84 2.78
N ALA A 233 2.24 -5.48 2.88
CA ALA A 233 1.17 -6.45 3.12
C ALA A 233 1.19 -7.62 2.11
N THR A 234 1.46 -7.35 0.82
CA THR A 234 1.57 -8.38 -0.21
C THR A 234 2.72 -9.34 0.04
N SER A 235 3.93 -8.83 0.33
CA SER A 235 5.10 -9.71 0.55
C SER A 235 5.09 -10.38 1.93
N LEU A 236 4.36 -9.82 2.92
CA LEU A 236 4.10 -10.44 4.22
C LEU A 236 3.39 -11.80 4.07
N ALA A 237 2.59 -12.00 3.03
CA ALA A 237 2.00 -13.31 2.73
C ALA A 237 3.03 -14.44 2.67
N GLY A 238 4.23 -14.16 2.12
CA GLY A 238 5.33 -15.13 2.09
C GLY A 238 5.84 -15.47 3.48
N TYR A 239 5.88 -14.48 4.38
CA TYR A 239 6.25 -14.68 5.78
C TYR A 239 5.24 -15.60 6.48
N LEU A 240 3.96 -15.26 6.37
CA LEU A 240 2.87 -16.00 7.00
C LEU A 240 2.83 -17.43 6.48
N HIS A 241 2.89 -17.62 5.16
CA HIS A 241 2.87 -18.93 4.54
C HIS A 241 4.03 -19.83 5.03
N ARG A 242 5.23 -19.27 5.22
CA ARG A 242 6.41 -20.03 5.67
C ARG A 242 6.42 -20.32 7.16
N TYR A 243 6.14 -19.31 7.98
CA TYR A 243 6.39 -19.39 9.43
C TYR A 243 5.12 -19.64 10.25
N LEU A 244 3.94 -19.43 9.66
CA LEU A 244 2.62 -19.68 10.26
C LEU A 244 1.76 -20.51 9.29
N PRO A 245 2.20 -21.73 8.92
CA PRO A 245 1.52 -22.52 7.91
C PRO A 245 0.11 -22.91 8.37
N SER A 246 -0.82 -22.87 7.43
CA SER A 246 -2.20 -23.32 7.59
C SER A 246 -2.55 -24.32 6.50
N GLN A 247 -3.54 -25.18 6.75
CA GLN A 247 -4.07 -26.12 5.75
C GLN A 247 -5.22 -25.53 4.92
N ALA A 248 -5.74 -24.35 5.31
CA ALA A 248 -6.84 -23.72 4.61
C ALA A 248 -6.42 -23.31 3.18
N THR A 249 -7.26 -23.60 2.19
CA THR A 249 -7.01 -23.22 0.78
C THR A 249 -7.13 -21.72 0.56
N LEU A 250 -7.97 -21.04 1.36
CA LEU A 250 -8.16 -19.60 1.37
C LEU A 250 -7.97 -19.11 2.80
N GLN A 251 -7.15 -18.08 2.97
CA GLN A 251 -6.89 -17.41 4.25
C GLN A 251 -7.09 -15.92 4.08
N THR A 252 -7.62 -15.28 5.11
CA THR A 252 -7.78 -13.83 5.17
C THR A 252 -7.20 -13.34 6.49
N TRP A 253 -6.35 -12.32 6.38
CA TRP A 253 -5.68 -11.66 7.49
C TRP A 253 -6.06 -10.19 7.49
N GLN A 254 -6.31 -9.64 8.68
CA GLN A 254 -6.51 -8.20 8.85
C GLN A 254 -5.20 -7.58 9.34
N ILE A 255 -4.75 -6.54 8.67
CA ILE A 255 -3.51 -5.83 8.98
C ILE A 255 -3.87 -4.41 9.41
N TYR A 256 -3.55 -4.09 10.66
CA TYR A 256 -3.69 -2.77 11.24
C TYR A 256 -2.34 -2.05 11.20
N GLN A 257 -2.31 -0.87 10.58
CA GLN A 257 -1.10 -0.05 10.43
C GLN A 257 -1.42 1.43 10.69
N GLY A 258 -0.41 2.24 10.95
CA GLY A 258 -0.55 3.71 11.05
C GLY A 258 -1.18 4.22 12.35
N ILE A 259 -1.48 3.33 13.31
CA ILE A 259 -2.08 3.69 14.61
C ILE A 259 -1.22 4.73 15.34
N GLN A 260 0.09 4.51 15.44
CA GLN A 260 1.03 5.42 16.11
C GLN A 260 1.21 6.75 15.37
N MET A 261 0.87 6.79 14.08
CA MET A 261 0.87 8.01 13.26
C MET A 261 -0.42 8.82 13.42
N GLY A 262 -1.40 8.33 14.19
CA GLY A 262 -2.75 8.91 14.25
C GLY A 262 -3.56 8.71 12.97
N ARG A 263 -3.13 7.80 12.10
CA ARG A 263 -3.77 7.46 10.83
C ARG A 263 -4.08 5.96 10.79
N PRO A 264 -4.99 5.49 11.64
CA PRO A 264 -5.32 4.07 11.72
C PRO A 264 -5.81 3.58 10.37
N SER A 265 -5.20 2.50 9.90
CA SER A 265 -5.46 1.89 8.61
C SER A 265 -5.72 0.40 8.78
N GLN A 266 -6.61 -0.15 7.97
CA GLN A 266 -6.97 -1.56 7.94
C GLN A 266 -6.86 -2.10 6.51
N LEU A 267 -5.86 -2.95 6.28
CA LEU A 267 -5.68 -3.69 5.04
C LEU A 267 -6.17 -5.12 5.23
N MET A 268 -6.82 -5.66 4.21
CA MET A 268 -7.21 -7.06 4.13
C MET A 268 -6.24 -7.77 3.19
N LEU A 269 -5.52 -8.75 3.74
CA LEU A 269 -4.65 -9.65 2.99
C LEU A 269 -5.36 -10.98 2.78
N THR A 270 -5.58 -11.34 1.53
CA THR A 270 -6.13 -12.65 1.14
C THR A 270 -5.03 -13.47 0.49
N MET A 271 -4.92 -14.73 0.92
CA MET A 271 -3.94 -15.69 0.43
C MET A 271 -4.67 -16.96 -0.01
N GLN A 272 -4.43 -17.39 -1.25
CA GLN A 272 -4.87 -18.70 -1.73
C GLN A 272 -3.68 -19.62 -1.90
N GLN A 273 -3.86 -20.88 -1.51
CA GLN A 273 -2.88 -21.93 -1.70
C GLN A 273 -3.52 -23.19 -2.27
N GLN A 274 -2.74 -23.90 -3.09
CA GLN A 274 -3.11 -25.18 -3.65
C GLN A 274 -1.97 -26.17 -3.46
N LYS A 275 -2.28 -27.37 -2.96
CA LYS A 275 -1.28 -28.42 -2.67
C LYS A 275 -0.12 -27.93 -1.77
N GLY A 276 -0.41 -26.99 -0.87
CA GLY A 276 0.57 -26.43 0.06
C GLY A 276 1.44 -25.32 -0.51
N GLU A 277 1.22 -24.89 -1.76
CA GLU A 277 1.95 -23.78 -2.39
C GLU A 277 1.05 -22.56 -2.52
N LEU A 278 1.59 -21.38 -2.23
CA LEU A 278 0.90 -20.10 -2.40
C LEU A 278 0.69 -19.80 -3.90
N THR A 279 -0.57 -19.61 -4.31
CA THR A 279 -0.93 -19.41 -5.73
C THR A 279 -1.42 -18.00 -6.03
N GLU A 280 -2.16 -17.38 -5.12
CA GLU A 280 -2.68 -16.03 -5.30
C GLU A 280 -2.60 -15.23 -4.00
N ILE A 281 -2.36 -13.94 -4.15
CA ILE A 281 -2.35 -12.98 -3.06
C ILE A 281 -3.12 -11.76 -3.52
N ALA A 282 -4.01 -11.25 -2.68
CA ALA A 282 -4.67 -9.98 -2.91
C ALA A 282 -4.59 -9.12 -1.65
N VAL A 283 -4.35 -7.82 -1.84
CA VAL A 283 -4.39 -6.81 -0.78
C VAL A 283 -5.43 -5.78 -1.14
N GLY A 284 -6.34 -5.52 -0.22
CA GLY A 284 -7.41 -4.56 -0.41
C GLY A 284 -7.87 -3.93 0.89
N GLY A 285 -8.91 -3.12 0.79
CA GLY A 285 -9.58 -2.52 1.95
C GLY A 285 -10.61 -1.49 1.52
N SER A 286 -11.27 -0.90 2.51
CA SER A 286 -12.21 0.20 2.28
C SER A 286 -11.47 1.49 1.99
N SER A 287 -12.14 2.42 1.32
CA SER A 287 -11.70 3.81 1.21
C SER A 287 -12.87 4.72 1.56
N VAL A 288 -12.59 5.94 2.00
CA VAL A 288 -13.62 6.94 2.28
C VAL A 288 -13.32 8.21 1.51
N LEU A 289 -14.35 8.82 0.93
CA LEU A 289 -14.25 10.12 0.29
C LEU A 289 -14.14 11.20 1.38
N VAL A 290 -13.09 12.03 1.30
CA VAL A 290 -12.80 13.07 2.29
C VAL A 290 -13.31 14.43 1.81
N SER A 291 -12.97 14.81 0.58
CA SER A 291 -13.38 16.09 0.03
C SER A 291 -13.43 16.07 -1.50
N VAL A 292 -14.15 17.04 -2.06
CA VAL A 292 -14.13 17.38 -3.48
C VAL A 292 -13.69 18.83 -3.63
N GLY A 293 -12.79 19.09 -4.57
CA GLY A 293 -12.23 20.41 -4.81
C GLY A 293 -12.08 20.71 -6.29
N HIS A 294 -11.80 21.97 -6.58
CA HIS A 294 -11.49 22.44 -7.92
C HIS A 294 -10.14 23.17 -7.90
N ILE A 295 -9.28 22.90 -8.87
CA ILE A 295 -7.98 23.57 -9.03
C ILE A 295 -7.92 24.28 -10.38
N ASN A 296 -7.44 25.52 -10.37
CA ASN A 296 -7.24 26.32 -11.59
C ASN A 296 -5.81 26.12 -12.09
N VAL A 297 -5.66 25.50 -13.25
CA VAL A 297 -4.37 25.15 -13.84
C VAL A 297 -4.04 26.13 -14.97
N PRO A 298 -2.88 26.81 -14.95
CA PRO A 298 -2.48 27.71 -16.02
C PRO A 298 -2.26 26.96 -17.34
N THR A 299 -2.72 27.53 -18.47
CA THR A 299 -2.34 27.08 -19.81
C THR A 299 -0.95 27.63 -20.14
N PHE A 300 0.04 26.75 -20.29
CA PHE A 300 1.37 27.12 -20.80
C PHE A 300 1.45 26.91 -22.30
#